data_AF-A0A4Y3KUJ2-F1
#
_entry.id   AF-A0A4Y3KUJ2-F1
#
_cell.length_a   1.000
_cell.length_b   1.000
_cell.length_c   1.000
_cell.angle_alpha   90.00
_cell.angle_beta   90.00
_cell.angle_gamma   90.00
#
_symmetry.space_group_name_H-M   'P 1'
#
loop_
_entity.id
_entity.type
_entity.pdbx_description
1 polymer ?
#
loop_
_entity_poly.entity_id
_entity_poly.type
_entity_poly.pdbx_seq_one_letter_code
_entity_poly.pdbx_strand_id
1 'polypeptide(L)'
;MPDRPEIVCLCGSTRFVAEMRAANLALSLAGVIVVAPGEAAEPVTDQQKAALDALHLRKIDLADRILVVNPGGYVGESTSREIAYARATGTPISFTGPAPLPLSP
;
A
#
# COMPACT_ATOMS: atom_id res chain seq x y z
N MET A 1 -14.01 12.94 -17.21
CA MET A 1 -12.77 12.24 -16.78
C MET A 1 -12.04 13.19 -15.85
N PRO A 2 -11.44 12.71 -14.74
CA PRO A 2 -10.69 13.61 -13.85
C PRO A 2 -9.55 14.30 -14.61
N ASP A 3 -9.21 15.53 -14.20
CA ASP A 3 -8.20 16.38 -14.85
C ASP A 3 -6.76 15.86 -14.70
N ARG A 4 -6.57 14.80 -13.92
CA ARG A 4 -5.30 14.09 -13.73
C ARG A 4 -5.52 12.58 -13.59
N PRO A 5 -4.48 11.76 -13.85
CA PRO A 5 -4.49 10.34 -13.49
C PRO A 5 -4.85 10.09 -12.02
N GLU A 6 -5.49 8.95 -11.75
CA GLU A 6 -5.65 8.42 -10.39
C GLU A 6 -4.26 8.14 -9.79
N ILE A 7 -4.09 8.45 -8.51
CA ILE A 7 -2.89 8.14 -7.72
C ILE A 7 -3.24 7.02 -6.74
N VAL A 8 -2.54 5.89 -6.83
CA VAL A 8 -2.75 4.73 -5.96
C VAL A 8 -1.48 4.44 -5.19
N CYS A 9 -1.58 4.46 -3.87
CA CYS A 9 -0.51 3.97 -3.00
C CYS A 9 -0.64 2.45 -2.84
N LEU A 10 0.42 1.70 -3.18
CA LEU A 10 0.46 0.27 -2.95
C LEU A 10 0.91 -0.02 -1.52
N CYS A 11 0.13 -0.85 -0.84
CA CYS A 11 0.40 -1.34 0.50
C CYS A 11 0.46 -2.87 0.46
N GLY A 12 1.37 -3.47 1.22
CA GLY A 12 1.52 -4.93 1.20
C GLY A 12 2.79 -5.39 1.89
N SER A 13 2.88 -6.70 2.09
CA SER A 13 4.07 -7.31 2.70
C SER A 13 5.19 -7.44 1.67
N THR A 14 6.43 -7.19 2.09
CA THR A 14 7.63 -7.51 1.29
C THR A 14 7.74 -9.00 0.93
N ARG A 15 7.02 -9.87 1.64
CA ARG A 15 6.85 -11.29 1.28
C ARG A 15 6.19 -11.50 -0.09
N PHE A 16 5.41 -10.53 -0.57
CA PHE A 16 4.67 -10.57 -1.82
C PHE A 16 5.18 -9.54 -2.83
N VAL A 17 6.50 -9.34 -2.90
CA VAL A 17 7.10 -8.32 -3.78
C VAL A 17 6.79 -8.59 -5.26
N ALA A 18 6.67 -9.86 -5.66
CA ALA A 18 6.34 -10.23 -7.03
C ALA A 18 4.91 -9.79 -7.40
N GLU A 19 3.95 -10.04 -6.51
CA GLU A 19 2.56 -9.64 -6.65
C GLU A 19 2.40 -8.12 -6.61
N MET A 20 3.16 -7.44 -5.73
CA MET A 20 3.23 -5.98 -5.68
C MET A 20 3.74 -5.39 -7.00
N ARG A 21 4.81 -5.95 -7.58
CA ARG A 21 5.33 -5.53 -8.89
C ARG A 21 4.33 -5.79 -10.02
N ALA A 22 3.63 -6.92 -9.99
CA ALA A 22 2.57 -7.22 -10.96
C ALA A 22 1.41 -6.23 -10.87
N ALA A 23 0.95 -5.90 -9.66
CA ALA A 23 -0.09 -4.90 -9.43
C ALA A 23 0.36 -3.50 -9.88
N ASN A 24 1.61 -3.12 -9.60
CA ASN A 24 2.20 -1.87 -10.07
C ASN A 24 2.17 -1.78 -11.60
N LEU A 25 2.67 -2.81 -12.28
CA LEU A 25 2.69 -2.85 -13.75
C LEU A 25 1.27 -2.77 -14.32
N ALA A 26 0.32 -3.53 -13.80
CA ALA A 26 -1.07 -3.52 -14.27
C ALA A 26 -1.74 -2.15 -14.11
N LEU A 27 -1.58 -1.51 -12.95
CA LEU A 27 -2.11 -0.16 -12.70
C LEU A 27 -1.44 0.88 -13.61
N SER A 28 -0.12 0.80 -13.77
CA SER A 28 0.62 1.72 -14.63
C SER A 28 0.17 1.62 -16.09
N LEU A 29 -0.04 0.40 -16.60
CA LEU A 29 -0.58 0.17 -17.95
C LEU A 29 -2.03 0.70 -18.11
N ALA A 30 -2.79 0.78 -17.02
CA ALA A 30 -4.11 1.39 -16.98
C ALA A 30 -4.07 2.93 -16.86
N GLY A 31 -2.88 3.54 -16.86
CA GLY A 31 -2.71 5.00 -16.75
C GLY A 31 -2.81 5.54 -15.34
N VAL A 32 -2.63 4.71 -14.31
CA VAL A 32 -2.63 5.10 -12.89
C VAL A 32 -1.21 5.48 -12.45
N ILE A 33 -1.07 6.56 -11.69
CA ILE A 33 0.18 6.89 -10.99
C ILE A 33 0.30 5.98 -9.76
N VAL A 34 1.32 5.13 -9.74
CA VAL A 34 1.54 4.19 -8.63
C VAL A 34 2.61 4.72 -7.68
N VAL A 35 2.25 4.85 -6.41
CA VAL A 35 3.16 5.17 -5.32
C VAL A 35 3.50 3.89 -4.57
N ALA A 36 4.62 3.27 -4.93
CA ALA A 36 5.05 2.00 -4.34
C ALA A 36 5.84 2.19 -3.02
N PRO A 37 5.91 1.17 -2.14
CA PRO A 37 6.84 1.16 -1.02
C PRO A 37 8.29 1.31 -1.48
N GLY A 38 9.17 1.77 -0.59
CA GLY A 38 10.61 1.74 -0.88
C GLY A 38 11.11 0.30 -0.89
N GLU A 39 11.61 -0.17 -2.03
CA GLU A 39 12.34 -1.43 -2.12
C GLU A 39 13.82 -1.17 -1.84
N ALA A 40 14.38 -1.85 -0.84
CA ALA A 40 15.81 -1.81 -0.56
C ALA A 40 16.48 -3.08 -1.09
N ALA A 41 17.54 -2.92 -1.88
CA ALA A 41 18.34 -4.05 -2.39
C ALA A 41 19.21 -4.69 -1.29
N GLU A 42 19.49 -3.93 -0.22
CA GLU A 42 20.28 -4.34 0.93
C GLU A 42 19.43 -4.31 2.21
N PRO A 43 19.80 -5.08 3.24
CA PRO A 43 19.16 -4.97 4.55
C PRO A 43 19.20 -3.53 5.07
N VAL A 44 18.04 -3.01 5.46
CA VAL A 44 17.93 -1.69 6.09
C VAL A 44 18.07 -1.81 7.60
N THR A 45 18.64 -0.77 8.23
CA THR A 45 18.65 -0.68 9.70
C THR A 45 17.24 -0.47 10.24
N ASP A 46 17.04 -0.75 11.53
CA ASP A 46 15.74 -0.49 12.19
C ASP A 46 15.32 0.98 12.09
N GLN A 47 16.29 1.90 12.18
CA GLN A 47 16.04 3.33 12.01
C GLN A 47 15.57 3.68 10.59
N GLN A 48 16.21 3.10 9.57
CA GLN A 48 15.81 3.29 8.17
C GLN A 48 14.43 2.68 7.92
N LYS A 49 14.15 1.49 8.47
CA LYS A 49 12.83 0.86 8.40
C LYS A 49 11.77 1.77 9.02
N ALA A 50 12.01 2.31 10.22
CA ALA A 50 11.07 3.22 10.86
C ALA A 50 10.82 4.50 10.03
N ALA A 51 11.87 5.05 9.40
CA ALA A 51 11.74 6.19 8.49
C ALA A 51 10.93 5.84 7.23
N LEU A 52 11.15 4.66 6.65
CA LEU A 52 10.37 4.17 5.50
C LEU A 52 8.91 3.94 5.86
N ASP A 53 8.63 3.35 7.03
CA ASP A 53 7.27 3.15 7.54
C ASP A 53 6.55 4.50 7.70
N ALA A 54 7.21 5.51 8.27
CA ALA A 54 6.65 6.86 8.42
C ALA A 54 6.44 7.57 7.07
N LEU A 55 7.38 7.43 6.14
CA LEU A 55 7.28 7.95 4.78
C LEU A 55 6.09 7.32 4.05
N HIS A 56 5.82 6.03 4.28
CA HIS A 56 4.72 5.33 3.62
C HIS A 56 3.35 5.89 4.03
N LEU A 57 3.18 6.35 5.28
CA LEU A 57 1.96 7.05 5.69
C LEU A 57 1.76 8.37 4.93
N ARG A 58 2.84 9.11 4.63
CA ARG A 58 2.75 10.33 3.81
C ARG A 58 2.42 10.02 2.35
N LYS A 59 2.86 8.86 1.84
CA LYS A 59 2.44 8.38 0.50
C LYS A 59 0.93 8.12 0.44
N ILE A 60 0.34 7.63 1.54
CA ILE A 60 -1.12 7.45 1.65
C ILE A 60 -1.86 8.79 1.58
N ASP A 61 -1.35 9.84 2.25
CA ASP A 61 -1.95 11.18 2.22
C ASP A 61 -2.03 11.77 0.78
N LEU A 62 -1.08 11.40 -0.09
CA LEU A 62 -1.01 11.87 -1.47
C LEU A 62 -1.88 11.08 -2.45
N ALA A 63 -2.40 9.92 -2.04
CA ALA A 63 -3.09 9.00 -2.91
C ALA A 63 -4.61 9.21 -2.88
N ASP A 64 -5.25 9.01 -4.04
CA ASP A 64 -6.71 9.00 -4.15
C ASP A 64 -7.32 7.77 -3.46
N ARG A 65 -6.54 6.68 -3.39
CA ARG A 65 -6.85 5.47 -2.62
C ARG A 65 -5.58 4.64 -2.37
N ILE A 66 -5.71 3.65 -1.50
CA ILE A 66 -4.70 2.58 -1.38
C ILE A 66 -5.20 1.28 -2.02
N LEU A 67 -4.27 0.52 -2.59
CA LEU A 67 -4.47 -0.89 -2.95
C LEU A 67 -3.59 -1.75 -2.05
N VAL A 68 -4.25 -2.60 -1.26
CA VAL A 68 -3.59 -3.58 -0.39
C VAL A 68 -3.42 -4.89 -1.17
N VAL A 69 -2.17 -5.28 -1.42
CA VAL A 69 -1.83 -6.56 -2.01
C VAL A 69 -1.73 -7.60 -0.89
N ASN A 70 -2.77 -8.43 -0.78
CA ASN A 70 -2.95 -9.41 0.28
C ASN A 70 -3.35 -10.80 -0.25
N PRO A 71 -2.46 -11.54 -0.93
CA PRO A 71 -2.72 -12.91 -1.35
C PRO A 71 -3.22 -13.77 -0.18
N GLY A 72 -4.33 -14.47 -0.38
CA GLY A 72 -4.97 -15.29 0.67
C GLY A 72 -5.49 -14.51 1.89
N GLY A 73 -5.60 -13.17 1.80
CA GLY A 73 -6.05 -12.33 2.91
C GLY A 73 -4.96 -11.99 3.93
N TYR A 74 -3.69 -12.32 3.66
CA TYR A 74 -2.59 -12.01 4.58
C TYR A 74 -2.41 -10.50 4.77
N VAL A 75 -2.37 -10.06 6.03
CA VAL A 75 -2.01 -8.69 6.40
C VAL A 75 -0.96 -8.73 7.52
N GLY A 76 0.22 -8.17 7.25
CA GLY A 76 1.29 -8.03 8.23
C GLY A 76 1.15 -6.74 9.05
N GLU A 77 1.93 -6.62 10.12
CA GLU A 77 1.85 -5.48 11.07
C GLU A 77 1.98 -4.10 10.41
N SER A 78 2.94 -3.90 9.50
CA SER A 78 3.06 -2.61 8.80
C SER A 78 1.83 -2.31 7.95
N THR A 79 1.38 -3.29 7.17
CA THR A 79 0.19 -3.16 6.33
C THR A 79 -1.07 -2.93 7.16
N SER A 80 -1.20 -3.54 8.34
CA SER A 80 -2.29 -3.27 9.28
C SER A 80 -2.29 -1.82 9.76
N ARG A 81 -1.12 -1.25 10.08
CA ARG A 81 -0.99 0.17 10.45
C ARG A 81 -1.33 1.09 9.29
N GLU A 82 -0.92 0.75 8.07
CA GLU A 82 -1.25 1.49 6.85
C GLU A 82 -2.76 1.49 6.60
N ILE A 83 -3.43 0.34 6.74
CA ILE A 83 -4.89 0.22 6.63
C ILE A 83 -5.59 1.06 7.70
N ALA A 84 -5.14 0.97 8.95
CA ALA A 84 -5.71 1.74 10.05
C ALA A 84 -5.55 3.25 9.82
N TYR A 85 -4.38 3.67 9.33
CA TYR A 85 -4.11 5.06 8.99
C TYR A 85 -5.02 5.55 7.86
N ALA A 86 -5.12 4.80 6.75
CA ALA A 86 -6.01 5.15 5.64
C ALA A 86 -7.48 5.25 6.07
N ARG A 87 -7.95 4.36 6.97
CA ARG A 87 -9.29 4.46 7.56
C ARG A 87 -9.45 5.75 8.37
N ALA A 88 -8.46 6.11 9.17
CA ALA A 88 -8.49 7.30 10.01
C ALA A 88 -8.47 8.60 9.19
N THR A 89 -7.77 8.63 8.07
CA THR A 89 -7.70 9.79 7.15
C THR A 89 -8.85 9.84 6.14
N GLY A 90 -9.68 8.79 6.09
CA GLY A 90 -10.75 8.67 5.10
C GLY A 90 -10.26 8.33 3.69
N THR A 91 -9.01 7.89 3.53
CA THR A 91 -8.47 7.42 2.25
C THR A 91 -9.12 6.09 1.87
N PRO A 92 -9.78 5.98 0.71
CA PRO A 92 -10.41 4.74 0.26
C PRO A 92 -9.44 3.56 0.18
N ILE A 93 -9.94 2.36 0.47
CA ILE A 93 -9.14 1.13 0.56
C ILE A 93 -9.71 0.07 -0.36
N SER A 94 -8.84 -0.55 -1.15
CA SER A 94 -9.14 -1.69 -2.01
C SER A 94 -8.17 -2.85 -1.70
N PHE A 95 -8.57 -4.09 -1.97
CA PHE A 95 -7.81 -5.30 -1.66
C PHE A 95 -7.72 -6.21 -2.90
N THR A 96 -6.60 -6.89 -3.09
CA THR A 96 -6.47 -7.92 -4.15
C THR A 96 -7.03 -9.28 -3.73
N GLY A 97 -7.08 -9.55 -2.42
CA GLY A 97 -7.68 -10.73 -1.80
C GLY A 97 -8.85 -10.38 -0.89
N PRO A 98 -9.36 -11.34 -0.10
CA PRO A 98 -10.40 -11.08 0.88
C PRO A 98 -10.00 -9.96 1.84
N ALA A 99 -10.89 -8.99 2.06
CA ALA A 99 -10.63 -7.94 3.04
C ALA A 99 -10.47 -8.58 4.44
N PRO A 100 -9.53 -8.09 5.27
CA PRO A 100 -9.44 -8.53 6.65
C PRO A 100 -10.78 -8.22 7.35
N LEU A 101 -11.28 -9.19 8.10
CA LEU A 101 -12.49 -9.01 8.90
C LEU A 101 -12.33 -7.76 9.77
N PRO A 102 -13.39 -6.95 9.96
CA PRO A 102 -13.33 -5.84 10.88
C PRO A 102 -12.88 -6.39 12.25
N LEU A 103 -11.86 -5.74 12.83
CA LEU A 103 -11.53 -5.99 14.22
C LEU A 103 -12.80 -5.67 15.01
N SER A 104 -13.31 -6.67 15.74
CA SER A 104 -14.47 -6.49 16.62
C SER A 104 -14.23 -5.27 17.53
N PRO A 105 -15.28 -4.50 17.85
CA PRO A 105 -15.17 -3.33 18.71
C PRO A 105 -14.59 -3.65 20.09
#